data_AF-A0A6C0I2N1-F1
#
_entry.id   AF-A0A6C0I2N1-F1
#
_cell.length_a   1.000
_cell.length_b   1.000
_cell.length_c   1.000
_cell.angle_alpha   90.00
_cell.angle_beta   90.00
_cell.angle_gamma   90.00
#
_symmetry.space_group_name_H-M   'P 1'
#
loop_
_entity.id
_entity.type
_entity.pdbx_description
1 polymer ?
#
loop_
_entity_poly.entity_id
_entity_poly.type
_entity_poly.pdbx_seq_one_letter_code
_entity_poly.pdbx_strand_id
1 'polypeptide(L)'
;MTSSKTKKNMNKKNNKTLKAENKYASVKLNVNNNVLNCEAKLKNTKNVSAVHIHQNKNGKPGPILSWIATTPEWQSGVLQNKKNMNKPCCSKEKKCNLTAPLGTKKVKSNCLIKKSTKMPKNKNCKGANPGAILVIHGKKFQFMKKNKTLSKGKPGLNIIKTSKFN
;
A
#
# COMPACT_ATOMS: atom_id res chain seq x y z
N MET A 1 -54.08 -4.83 21.66
CA MET A 1 -52.81 -4.22 22.11
C MET A 1 -51.94 -5.36 22.61
N THR A 2 -50.71 -5.63 22.19
CA THR A 2 -49.70 -4.87 21.45
C THR A 2 -48.71 -5.88 20.87
N SER A 3 -48.20 -5.56 19.68
CA SER A 3 -47.22 -6.31 18.91
C SER A 3 -45.85 -6.35 19.60
N SER A 4 -45.19 -7.51 19.61
CA SER A 4 -43.73 -7.61 19.85
C SER A 4 -43.07 -8.24 18.63
N LYS A 5 -42.92 -7.43 17.56
CA LYS A 5 -42.05 -7.74 16.43
C LYS A 5 -40.60 -7.61 16.87
N THR A 6 -39.92 -8.73 17.02
CA THR A 6 -38.47 -8.81 17.19
C THR A 6 -37.78 -8.20 15.97
N LYS A 7 -37.29 -6.96 16.09
CA LYS A 7 -36.40 -6.37 15.09
C LYS A 7 -35.05 -7.10 15.15
N LYS A 8 -34.86 -8.10 14.28
CA LYS A 8 -33.53 -8.56 13.89
C LYS A 8 -32.79 -7.36 13.29
N ASN A 9 -31.90 -6.75 14.07
CA ASN A 9 -30.90 -5.82 13.56
C ASN A 9 -29.99 -6.58 12.59
N MET A 10 -30.33 -6.54 11.30
CA MET A 10 -29.43 -6.96 10.24
C MET A 10 -28.26 -6.00 10.23
N ASN A 11 -27.12 -6.46 10.74
CA ASN A 11 -25.82 -5.82 10.59
C ASN A 11 -25.54 -5.63 9.09
N LYS A 12 -25.86 -4.45 8.56
CA LYS A 12 -25.59 -4.07 7.16
C LYS A 12 -24.07 -3.96 7.00
N LYS A 13 -23.40 -5.08 6.70
CA LYS A 13 -22.00 -5.09 6.27
C LYS A 13 -21.92 -4.31 4.96
N ASN A 14 -21.55 -3.03 5.05
CA ASN A 14 -21.25 -2.19 3.90
C ASN A 14 -19.99 -2.74 3.19
N ASN A 15 -20.16 -3.79 2.39
CA ASN A 15 -19.12 -4.33 1.52
C ASN A 15 -18.88 -3.36 0.36
N LYS A 16 -18.18 -2.25 0.62
CA LYS A 16 -17.79 -1.31 -0.43
C LYS A 16 -16.63 -1.90 -1.22
N THR A 17 -16.90 -2.22 -2.49
CA THR A 17 -15.85 -2.56 -3.47
C THR A 17 -15.35 -1.26 -4.08
N LEU A 18 -14.07 -0.97 -3.91
CA LEU A 18 -13.40 0.18 -4.49
C LEU A 18 -12.49 -0.27 -5.66
N LYS A 19 -12.32 0.59 -6.66
CA LYS A 19 -11.44 0.29 -7.80
C LYS A 19 -10.44 1.41 -8.06
N ALA A 20 -9.22 1.03 -8.41
CA ALA A 20 -8.20 1.95 -8.91
C ALA A 20 -7.50 1.32 -10.12
N GLU A 21 -7.33 2.11 -11.18
CA GLU A 21 -6.75 1.64 -12.42
C GLU A 21 -5.76 2.63 -13.02
N ASN A 22 -4.68 2.11 -13.58
CA ASN A 22 -3.75 2.83 -14.43
C ASN A 22 -3.06 1.87 -15.42
N LYS A 23 -2.07 2.38 -16.18
CA LYS A 23 -1.32 1.60 -17.18
C LYS A 23 -0.47 0.46 -16.60
N TYR A 24 -0.17 0.49 -15.30
CA TYR A 24 0.67 -0.50 -14.61
C TYR A 24 -0.15 -1.55 -13.88
N ALA A 25 -1.34 -1.21 -13.37
CA ALA A 25 -2.19 -2.14 -12.62
C ALA A 25 -3.68 -1.75 -12.63
N SER A 26 -4.56 -2.75 -12.54
CA SER A 26 -5.96 -2.60 -12.13
C SER A 26 -6.14 -3.29 -10.78
N VAL A 27 -6.73 -2.61 -9.81
CA VAL A 27 -6.89 -3.11 -8.44
C VAL A 27 -8.33 -2.96 -7.98
N LYS A 28 -8.93 -4.06 -7.54
CA LYS A 28 -10.19 -4.09 -6.79
C LYS A 28 -9.87 -4.27 -5.31
N LEU A 29 -10.50 -3.48 -4.47
CA LEU A 29 -10.29 -3.46 -3.03
C LEU A 29 -11.63 -3.57 -2.30
N ASN A 30 -11.82 -4.65 -1.55
CA ASN A 30 -12.98 -4.84 -0.69
C ASN A 30 -12.54 -4.62 0.76
N VAL A 31 -13.23 -3.72 1.45
CA VAL A 31 -12.95 -3.41 2.86
C VAL A 31 -14.02 -4.06 3.73
N ASN A 32 -13.62 -4.94 4.63
CA ASN A 32 -14.53 -5.62 5.56
C ASN A 32 -13.89 -5.72 6.95
N ASN A 33 -14.52 -5.13 7.97
CA ASN A 33 -14.12 -5.27 9.38
C ASN A 33 -12.60 -5.13 9.62
N ASN A 34 -11.98 -4.07 9.09
CA ASN A 34 -10.53 -3.79 9.14
C ASN A 34 -9.64 -4.74 8.34
N VAL A 35 -10.20 -5.54 7.45
CA VAL A 35 -9.47 -6.39 6.50
C VAL A 35 -9.64 -5.83 5.09
N LEU A 36 -8.52 -5.67 4.41
CA LEU A 36 -8.43 -5.29 3.01
C LEU A 36 -8.25 -6.55 2.17
N ASN A 37 -9.25 -6.88 1.37
CA ASN A 37 -9.15 -7.93 0.36
C ASN A 37 -8.89 -7.27 -0.99
N CYS A 38 -7.72 -7.54 -1.55
CA CYS A 38 -7.22 -6.93 -2.76
C CYS A 38 -7.13 -7.99 -3.87
N GLU A 39 -7.65 -7.68 -5.04
CA GLU A 39 -7.39 -8.38 -6.29
C GLU A 39 -6.71 -7.39 -7.25
N ALA A 40 -5.46 -7.65 -7.61
CA ALA A 40 -4.65 -6.78 -8.44
C ALA A 40 -4.19 -7.52 -9.70
N LYS A 41 -4.52 -6.97 -10.88
CA LYS A 41 -3.95 -7.39 -12.16
C LYS A 41 -2.82 -6.43 -12.53
N LEU A 42 -1.58 -6.92 -12.46
CA LEU A 42 -0.41 -6.20 -12.96
C LEU A 42 -0.38 -6.28 -14.48
N LYS A 43 -0.19 -5.14 -15.14
CA LYS A 43 -0.18 -4.99 -16.60
C LYS A 43 1.27 -4.91 -17.09
N ASN A 44 1.71 -3.76 -17.59
CA ASN A 44 3.10 -3.52 -17.96
C ASN A 44 3.93 -3.16 -16.72
N THR A 45 4.89 -3.98 -16.31
CA THR A 45 5.71 -3.70 -15.11
C THR A 45 7.20 -3.49 -15.41
N LYS A 46 7.60 -3.23 -16.67
CA LYS A 46 9.01 -3.14 -17.09
C LYS A 46 9.83 -2.17 -16.23
N ASN A 47 9.24 -1.03 -15.89
CA ASN A 47 9.86 0.03 -15.10
C ASN A 47 9.35 0.10 -13.64
N VAL A 48 8.49 -0.83 -13.22
CA VAL A 48 7.88 -0.87 -11.87
C VAL A 48 8.80 -1.62 -10.90
N SER A 49 8.88 -1.14 -9.66
CA SER A 49 9.64 -1.76 -8.58
C SER A 49 8.78 -2.14 -7.37
N ALA A 50 7.68 -1.41 -7.15
CA ALA A 50 6.74 -1.75 -6.09
C ALA A 50 5.33 -1.24 -6.40
N VAL A 51 4.34 -1.97 -5.90
CA VAL A 51 2.92 -1.67 -5.98
C VAL A 51 2.34 -1.87 -4.57
N HIS A 52 1.75 -0.83 -4.01
CA HIS A 52 1.11 -0.90 -2.71
C HIS A 52 -0.03 0.10 -2.57
N ILE A 53 -0.86 -0.11 -1.56
CA ILE A 53 -2.02 0.71 -1.23
C ILE A 53 -1.67 1.54 0.00
N HIS A 54 -1.89 2.84 -0.08
CA HIS A 54 -1.81 3.77 1.04
C HIS A 54 -3.19 4.22 1.49
N GLN A 55 -3.27 4.71 2.71
CA GLN A 55 -4.39 5.52 3.15
C GLN A 55 -4.40 6.85 2.38
N ASN A 56 -5.59 7.36 2.05
CA ASN A 56 -5.75 8.67 1.43
C ASN A 56 -5.67 9.78 2.50
N LYS A 57 -4.59 10.58 2.46
CA LYS A 57 -4.41 11.77 3.29
C LYS A 57 -4.59 13.01 2.42
N ASN A 58 -5.85 13.40 2.15
CA ASN A 58 -6.22 14.58 1.36
C ASN A 58 -5.56 14.60 -0.03
N GLY A 59 -5.66 13.48 -0.75
CA GLY A 59 -5.07 13.30 -2.09
C GLY A 59 -3.59 12.92 -2.08
N LYS A 60 -2.94 12.89 -0.91
CA LYS A 60 -1.54 12.47 -0.75
C LYS A 60 -1.46 11.07 -0.12
N PRO A 61 -0.45 10.25 -0.46
CA PRO A 61 -0.23 8.97 0.20
C PRO A 61 0.03 9.16 1.70
N GLY A 62 -0.80 8.55 2.54
CA GLY A 62 -0.61 8.42 3.98
C GLY A 62 0.21 7.17 4.33
N PRO A 63 -0.06 6.50 5.47
CA PRO A 63 0.57 5.22 5.78
C PRO A 63 0.22 4.12 4.76
N ILE A 64 1.15 3.17 4.57
CA ILE A 64 0.90 1.97 3.75
C ILE A 64 -0.12 1.08 4.47
N LEU A 65 -1.15 0.68 3.73
CA LEU A 65 -2.18 -0.24 4.19
C LEU A 65 -1.94 -1.68 3.72
N SER A 66 -1.44 -1.87 2.50
CA SER A 66 -1.13 -3.21 1.98
C SER A 66 -0.08 -3.18 0.88
N TRP A 67 0.86 -4.12 0.93
CA TRP A 67 1.83 -4.37 -0.13
C TRP A 67 1.30 -5.42 -1.10
N ILE A 68 1.22 -5.07 -2.40
CA ILE A 68 0.72 -5.97 -3.45
C ILE A 68 1.89 -6.73 -4.07
N ALA A 69 2.88 -6.01 -4.61
CA ALA A 69 4.02 -6.62 -5.28
C ALA A 69 5.29 -5.77 -5.13
N THR A 70 6.45 -6.42 -5.02
CA THR A 70 7.75 -5.73 -4.88
C THR A 70 8.86 -6.40 -5.70
N THR A 71 9.98 -5.70 -5.88
CA THR A 71 11.25 -6.28 -6.28
C THR A 71 12.12 -6.58 -5.05
N PRO A 72 13.23 -7.35 -5.18
CA PRO A 72 14.10 -7.70 -4.05
C PRO A 72 14.70 -6.50 -3.30
N GLU A 73 14.95 -5.39 -4.00
CA GLU A 73 15.50 -4.16 -3.42
C GLU A 73 14.57 -3.56 -2.35
N TRP A 74 13.27 -3.72 -2.53
CA TRP A 74 12.28 -3.30 -1.55
C TRP A 74 12.23 -4.21 -0.33
N GLN A 75 12.68 -5.45 -0.44
CA GLN A 75 12.82 -6.38 0.69
C GLN A 75 14.09 -6.12 1.49
N SER A 76 15.15 -5.59 0.86
CA SER A 76 16.38 -5.17 1.56
C SER A 76 16.29 -3.74 2.13
N GLY A 77 15.39 -2.92 1.58
CA GLY A 77 15.01 -1.62 2.12
C GLY A 77 15.41 -0.45 1.22
N VAL A 78 14.42 0.37 0.88
CA VAL A 78 14.59 1.59 0.06
C VAL A 78 14.79 2.81 0.96
N LEU A 79 15.84 3.57 0.69
CA LEU A 79 16.19 4.77 1.45
C LEU A 79 15.20 5.91 1.20
N GLN A 80 14.85 6.61 2.27
CA GLN A 80 13.91 7.74 2.25
C GLN A 80 14.64 9.09 2.34
N ASN A 81 14.10 10.13 1.67
CA ASN A 81 14.64 11.49 1.72
C ASN A 81 14.45 12.21 3.06
N LYS A 82 13.34 11.95 3.77
CA LYS A 82 12.99 12.61 5.03
C LYS A 82 12.40 11.61 6.01
N LYS A 83 12.64 11.82 7.31
CA LYS A 83 11.96 11.08 8.39
C LYS A 83 10.44 11.25 8.25
N ASN A 84 9.69 10.21 8.60
CA ASN A 84 8.21 10.20 8.67
C ASN A 84 7.43 10.45 7.36
N MET A 85 8.07 10.53 6.19
CA MET A 85 7.33 10.70 4.92
C MET A 85 6.54 9.45 4.53
N ASN A 86 7.16 8.26 4.53
CA ASN A 86 6.50 7.01 4.12
C ASN A 86 6.65 5.86 5.12
N LYS A 87 7.47 6.05 6.16
CA LYS A 87 7.54 5.21 7.36
C LYS A 87 7.10 6.08 8.54
N PRO A 88 5.81 6.08 8.92
CA PRO A 88 5.26 7.03 9.89
C PRO A 88 5.83 6.92 11.31
N CYS A 89 6.61 5.87 11.63
CA CYS A 89 7.18 5.63 12.94
C CYS A 89 8.72 5.75 12.97
N CYS A 90 9.32 6.54 12.09
CA CYS A 90 10.79 6.63 11.99
C CYS A 90 11.39 7.73 12.88
N SER A 91 11.04 7.75 14.17
CA SER A 91 11.50 8.79 15.10
C SER A 91 12.92 8.57 15.62
N LYS A 92 13.40 7.32 15.71
CA LYS A 92 14.66 6.99 16.40
C LYS A 92 15.91 6.83 15.51
N GLU A 93 15.78 6.65 14.18
CA GLU A 93 16.92 6.37 13.28
C GLU A 93 17.31 7.58 12.40
N LYS A 94 18.62 7.77 12.13
CA LYS A 94 19.14 8.85 11.25
C LYS A 94 18.84 8.62 9.76
N LYS A 95 18.65 7.37 9.33
CA LYS A 95 18.31 6.96 7.95
C LYS A 95 17.16 5.97 8.00
N CYS A 96 16.03 6.27 7.35
CA CYS A 96 14.85 5.41 7.36
C CYS A 96 14.83 4.53 6.11
N ASN A 97 14.86 3.20 6.30
CA ASN A 97 14.57 2.26 5.22
C ASN A 97 13.06 1.95 5.22
N LEU A 98 12.45 2.05 4.05
CA LEU A 98 11.12 1.50 3.80
C LEU A 98 11.28 0.11 3.20
N THR A 99 10.82 -0.89 3.94
CA THR A 99 10.99 -2.30 3.59
C THR A 99 9.64 -2.97 3.40
N ALA A 100 9.51 -3.72 2.32
CA ALA A 100 8.36 -4.57 2.07
C ALA A 100 8.36 -5.79 3.00
N PRO A 101 7.21 -6.22 3.53
CA PRO A 101 7.12 -7.44 4.31
C PRO A 101 7.62 -8.66 3.54
N LEU A 102 8.28 -9.57 4.25
CA LEU A 102 8.63 -10.90 3.74
C LEU A 102 7.38 -11.59 3.15
N GLY A 103 7.58 -12.35 2.07
CA GLY A 103 6.49 -13.03 1.37
C GLY A 103 5.63 -12.14 0.47
N THR A 104 5.91 -10.83 0.36
CA THR A 104 5.26 -10.00 -0.68
C THR A 104 5.60 -10.54 -2.07
N LYS A 105 4.58 -10.65 -2.93
CA LYS A 105 4.73 -11.21 -4.28
C LYS A 105 5.70 -10.39 -5.13
N LYS A 106 6.39 -11.04 -6.07
CA LYS A 106 7.30 -10.34 -6.99
C LYS A 106 6.51 -9.51 -8.00
N VAL A 107 7.03 -8.35 -8.38
CA VAL A 107 6.51 -7.57 -9.52
C VAL A 107 6.73 -8.38 -10.80
N LYS A 108 5.64 -8.76 -11.47
CA LYS A 108 5.62 -9.49 -12.74
C LYS A 108 4.48 -8.98 -13.61
N SER A 109 4.75 -8.74 -14.90
CA SER A 109 3.73 -8.32 -15.86
C SER A 109 2.66 -9.40 -16.05
N ASN A 110 1.45 -8.98 -16.40
CA ASN A 110 0.31 -9.86 -16.71
C ASN A 110 -0.02 -10.87 -15.62
N CYS A 111 0.17 -10.49 -14.36
CA CYS A 111 -0.02 -11.37 -13.20
C CYS A 111 -1.23 -10.93 -12.38
N LEU A 112 -2.07 -11.88 -11.97
CA LEU A 112 -3.14 -11.68 -11.01
C LEU A 112 -2.66 -12.01 -9.60
N ILE A 113 -2.86 -11.08 -8.67
CA ILE A 113 -2.49 -11.23 -7.26
C ILE A 113 -3.74 -11.02 -6.41
N LYS A 114 -4.07 -12.03 -5.61
CA LYS A 114 -5.08 -11.94 -4.55
C LYS A 114 -4.39 -11.87 -3.20
N LYS A 115 -4.80 -10.92 -2.35
CA LYS A 115 -4.21 -10.71 -1.03
C LYS A 115 -5.24 -10.24 -0.03
N SER A 116 -5.18 -10.79 1.17
CA SER A 116 -5.88 -10.26 2.33
C SER A 116 -4.86 -9.59 3.28
N THR A 117 -5.18 -8.43 3.82
CA THR A 117 -4.29 -7.72 4.76
C THR A 117 -5.11 -7.06 5.84
N LYS A 118 -4.80 -7.36 7.11
CA LYS A 118 -5.36 -6.62 8.24
C LYS A 118 -4.80 -5.20 8.22
N MET A 119 -5.68 -4.20 8.26
CA MET A 119 -5.27 -2.80 8.26
C MET A 119 -4.36 -2.53 9.47
N PRO A 120 -3.17 -1.95 9.26
CA PRO A 120 -2.26 -1.66 10.36
C PRO A 120 -2.87 -0.60 11.29
N LYS A 121 -2.77 -0.83 12.60
CA LYS A 121 -3.18 0.15 13.63
C LYS A 121 -2.15 1.29 13.68
N ASN A 122 -2.41 2.41 13.00
CA ASN A 122 -1.51 3.57 13.08
C ASN A 122 -1.86 4.45 14.27
N LYS A 123 -1.33 4.12 15.46
CA LYS A 123 -1.49 4.93 16.68
C LYS A 123 -0.95 6.38 16.53
N ASN A 124 -0.03 6.62 15.57
CA ASN A 124 0.67 7.90 15.40
C ASN A 124 0.26 8.67 14.12
N CYS A 125 -0.80 8.27 13.42
CA CYS A 125 -1.26 8.97 12.20
C CYS A 125 -2.70 9.45 12.38
N LYS A 126 -2.87 10.60 13.05
CA LYS A 126 -4.16 11.28 13.13
C LYS A 126 -4.51 11.96 11.79
N GLY A 127 -5.79 11.99 11.43
CA GLY A 127 -6.32 12.84 10.35
C GLY A 127 -6.22 12.28 8.93
N ALA A 128 -6.50 11.00 8.71
CA ALA A 128 -6.57 10.45 7.37
C ALA A 128 -8.00 10.05 7.02
N ASN A 129 -8.54 10.71 5.99
CA ASN A 129 -9.91 10.52 5.50
C ASN A 129 -10.17 9.07 5.04
N PRO A 130 -11.43 8.61 5.07
CA PRO A 130 -11.79 7.28 4.60
C PRO A 130 -11.54 7.18 3.09
N GLY A 131 -10.42 6.58 2.71
CA GLY A 131 -10.06 6.37 1.32
C GLY A 131 -8.72 5.69 1.17
N ALA A 132 -8.48 5.13 -0.02
CA ALA A 132 -7.25 4.47 -0.38
C ALA A 132 -6.63 5.12 -1.62
N ILE A 133 -5.30 5.06 -1.73
CA ILE A 133 -4.54 5.46 -2.91
C ILE A 133 -3.65 4.31 -3.33
N LEU A 134 -3.74 3.89 -4.59
CA LEU A 134 -2.79 2.98 -5.22
C LEU A 134 -1.54 3.77 -5.58
N VAL A 135 -0.37 3.30 -5.15
CA VAL A 135 0.93 3.93 -5.46
C VAL A 135 1.82 2.93 -6.18
N ILE A 136 2.39 3.38 -7.30
CA ILE A 136 3.32 2.63 -8.14
C ILE A 136 4.68 3.32 -8.05
N HIS A 137 5.70 2.57 -7.65
CA HIS A 137 7.09 3.01 -7.70
C HIS A 137 7.80 2.44 -8.90
N GLY A 138 8.70 3.22 -9.49
CA GLY A 138 9.64 2.74 -10.50
C GLY A 138 11.05 2.56 -9.96
N LYS A 139 11.99 2.18 -10.83
CA LYS A 139 13.34 1.71 -10.44
C LYS A 139 14.42 2.75 -10.07
N LYS A 140 14.13 4.06 -10.11
CA LYS A 140 15.11 5.13 -9.85
C LYS A 140 15.20 5.51 -8.35
N PHE A 141 15.65 4.60 -7.49
CA PHE A 141 15.81 4.84 -6.05
C PHE A 141 17.09 4.23 -5.50
N GLN A 142 17.52 4.74 -4.34
CA GLN A 142 18.61 4.14 -3.57
C GLN A 142 18.09 3.10 -2.58
N PHE A 143 18.81 1.99 -2.43
CA PHE A 143 18.46 0.90 -1.52
C PHE A 143 19.71 0.29 -0.87
N MET A 144 19.50 -0.46 0.21
CA MET A 144 20.55 -1.21 0.88
C MET A 144 20.83 -2.52 0.14
N LYS A 145 22.06 -2.75 -0.30
CA LYS A 145 22.47 -4.04 -0.90
C LYS A 145 22.65 -5.09 0.19
N LYS A 146 22.74 -6.37 -0.22
CA LYS A 146 22.96 -7.51 0.69
C LYS A 146 24.22 -7.34 1.56
N ASN A 147 25.28 -6.76 1.01
CA ASN A 147 26.54 -6.49 1.72
C ASN A 147 26.51 -5.21 2.57
N LYS A 148 25.32 -4.67 2.88
CA LYS A 148 25.13 -3.43 3.68
C LYS A 148 25.74 -2.17 3.07
N THR A 149 26.09 -2.18 1.77
CA THR A 149 26.50 -0.97 1.04
C THR A 149 25.30 -0.36 0.30
N LEU A 150 25.39 0.93 -0.03
CA LEU A 150 24.33 1.61 -0.77
C LEU A 150 24.44 1.33 -2.28
N SER A 151 23.28 1.20 -2.94
CA SER A 151 23.22 1.23 -4.39
C SER A 151 23.54 2.62 -4.96
N LYS A 152 23.87 2.67 -6.25
CA LYS A 152 23.88 3.93 -7.02
C LYS A 152 22.44 4.44 -7.13
N GLY A 153 22.24 5.75 -7.02
CA GLY A 153 20.92 6.40 -7.09
C GLY A 153 20.74 7.48 -6.03
N LYS A 154 19.63 8.22 -6.11
CA LYS A 154 19.26 9.21 -5.09
C LYS A 154 18.33 8.56 -4.07
N PRO A 155 18.46 8.88 -2.76
CA PRO A 155 17.44 8.55 -1.78
C PRO A 155 16.07 9.06 -2.24
N GLY A 156 15.00 8.43 -1.75
CA GLY A 156 13.65 8.82 -2.04
C GLY A 156 12.83 7.75 -2.75
N LEU A 157 11.53 8.01 -2.78
CA LEU A 157 10.56 7.16 -3.44
C LEU A 157 10.34 7.64 -4.86
N ASN A 158 10.70 6.81 -5.83
CA ASN A 158 10.44 7.08 -7.24
C ASN A 158 9.00 6.70 -7.59
N ILE A 159 8.04 7.50 -7.11
CA ILE A 159 6.62 7.33 -7.42
C ILE A 159 6.39 7.71 -8.88
N ILE A 160 5.98 6.75 -9.70
CA ILE A 160 5.73 6.96 -11.14
C ILE A 160 4.23 7.05 -11.46
N LYS A 161 3.36 6.63 -10.53
CA LYS A 161 1.90 6.83 -10.64
C LYS A 161 1.23 6.71 -9.29
N THR A 162 0.21 7.54 -9.09
CA THR A 162 -0.79 7.37 -8.05
C THR A 162 -2.18 7.26 -8.69
N SER A 163 -3.10 6.55 -8.03
CA SER A 163 -4.49 6.42 -8.48
C SER A 163 -5.39 6.37 -7.26
N LYS A 164 -6.41 7.22 -7.21
CA LYS A 164 -7.41 7.18 -6.14
C LYS A 164 -8.33 5.98 -6.35
N PHE A 165 -8.74 5.37 -5.26
CA PHE A 165 -9.77 4.34 -5.27
C PHE A 165 -11.15 4.99 -5.20
N ASN A 166 -12.02 4.64 -6.16
CA ASN A 166 -13.41 5.12 -6.24
C ASN A 166 -14.39 3.95 -6.04
#